data_AF-A0A943CN59-F1
#
_entry.id   AF-A0A943CN59-F1
#
_cell.length_a   1.000
_cell.length_b   1.000
_cell.length_c   1.000
_cell.angle_alpha   90.00
_cell.angle_beta   90.00
_cell.angle_gamma   90.00
#
_symmetry.space_group_name_H-M   'P 1'
#
loop_
_entity.id
_entity.type
_entity.pdbx_description
1 polymer ?
#
loop_
_entity_poly.entity_id
_entity_poly.type
_entity_poly.pdbx_seq_one_letter_code
_entity_poly.pdbx_strand_id
1 'polypeptide(L)'
;MFELYYRVVHSEYDDFVGQNGFFQIKCNECKYGEIYPKELETVMDKVSLYDWFERLARVIKYLSLKDYVALSDVESYNTWIEFRKTNEEVMVSIVKAEKEEGSHDIEFNLKEPIAGEWEKQVIRYSQLKTEIIEKLGEYVEFITISNTEHPEIEKIDELLKGFQKCDF
;
A
#
# COMPACT_ATOMS: atom_id res chain seq x y z
N MET A 1 -8.92 -1.89 -13.12
CA MET A 1 -9.35 -2.33 -11.78
C MET A 1 -8.11 -2.50 -10.92
N PHE A 2 -8.12 -1.96 -9.71
CA PHE A 2 -7.06 -2.08 -8.72
C PHE A 2 -7.48 -3.10 -7.65
N GLU A 3 -6.65 -4.08 -7.37
CA GLU A 3 -6.94 -5.18 -6.43
C GLU A 3 -5.72 -5.38 -5.52
N LEU A 4 -5.96 -5.58 -4.22
CA LEU A 4 -4.93 -5.94 -3.26
C LEU A 4 -5.09 -7.41 -2.86
N TYR A 5 -3.99 -8.14 -2.98
CA TYR A 5 -3.87 -9.49 -2.45
C TYR A 5 -2.81 -9.50 -1.37
N TYR A 6 -3.09 -10.18 -0.27
CA TYR A 6 -2.11 -10.41 0.77
C TYR A 6 -2.29 -11.79 1.37
N ARG A 7 -1.21 -12.32 1.93
CA ARG A 7 -1.24 -13.51 2.77
C ARG A 7 -0.33 -13.27 3.97
N VAL A 8 -0.91 -13.31 5.16
CA VAL A 8 -0.15 -13.30 6.41
C VAL A 8 0.72 -14.55 6.45
N VAL A 9 2.02 -14.36 6.66
CA VAL A 9 2.97 -15.44 6.83
C VAL A 9 3.84 -15.07 8.01
N HIS A 10 3.83 -15.91 9.04
CA HIS A 10 4.58 -15.65 10.26
C HIS A 10 6.07 -15.43 9.96
N SER A 11 6.62 -14.40 10.58
CA SER A 11 8.04 -14.11 10.63
C SER A 11 8.53 -14.16 12.07
N GLU A 12 9.73 -14.68 12.30
CA GLU A 12 10.38 -14.62 13.62
C GLU A 12 10.73 -13.19 14.06
N TYR A 13 10.70 -12.26 13.10
CA TYR A 13 10.92 -10.82 13.30
C TYR A 13 9.60 -10.02 13.43
N ASP A 14 8.46 -10.71 13.59
CA ASP A 14 7.19 -10.05 13.89
C ASP A 14 7.22 -9.47 15.32
N ASP A 15 7.03 -8.15 15.44
CA ASP A 15 6.71 -7.45 16.69
C ASP A 15 5.28 -7.80 17.16
N PHE A 16 4.38 -8.12 16.22
CA PHE A 16 3.02 -8.57 16.51
C PHE A 16 2.49 -9.55 15.45
N VAL A 17 1.52 -10.40 15.84
CA VAL A 17 0.97 -11.43 14.96
C VAL A 17 0.30 -10.79 13.74
N GLY A 18 0.79 -11.12 12.55
CA GLY A 18 0.24 -10.64 11.29
C GLY A 18 0.95 -9.45 10.67
N GLN A 19 2.02 -8.93 11.30
CA GLN A 19 2.78 -7.80 10.78
C GLN A 19 3.38 -8.06 9.39
N ASN A 20 3.95 -9.25 9.17
CA ASN A 20 4.60 -9.60 7.91
C ASN A 20 3.83 -10.63 7.09
N GLY A 21 4.14 -10.67 5.79
CA GLY A 21 3.58 -11.64 4.87
C GLY A 21 3.94 -11.37 3.42
N PHE A 22 3.13 -11.88 2.51
CA PHE A 22 3.23 -11.61 1.09
C PHE A 22 2.16 -10.61 0.66
N PHE A 23 2.52 -9.71 -0.24
CA PHE A 23 1.67 -8.62 -0.72
C PHE A 23 1.79 -8.47 -2.23
N GLN A 24 0.67 -8.27 -2.90
CA GLN A 24 0.61 -8.00 -4.32
C GLN A 24 -0.47 -6.97 -4.63
N ILE A 25 -0.08 -5.98 -5.43
CA ILE A 25 -0.99 -5.05 -6.09
C ILE A 25 -1.21 -5.56 -7.50
N LYS A 26 -2.47 -5.65 -7.92
CA LYS A 26 -2.82 -5.81 -9.32
C LYS A 26 -3.54 -4.56 -9.77
N CYS A 27 -3.13 -4.00 -10.90
CA CYS A 27 -3.80 -2.86 -11.51
C CYS A 27 -3.97 -3.13 -13.01
N ASN A 28 -5.21 -3.34 -13.42
CA ASN A 28 -5.56 -3.91 -14.71
C ASN A 28 -4.83 -5.25 -14.91
N GLU A 29 -4.06 -5.39 -15.98
CA GLU A 29 -3.29 -6.60 -16.28
C GLU A 29 -1.89 -6.61 -15.63
N CYS A 30 -1.49 -5.49 -15.01
CA CYS A 30 -0.18 -5.34 -14.40
C CYS A 30 -0.20 -5.80 -12.95
N LYS A 31 0.93 -6.36 -12.49
CA LYS A 31 1.13 -6.82 -11.11
C LYS A 31 2.39 -6.20 -10.52
N TYR A 32 2.37 -5.98 -9.21
CA TYR A 32 3.49 -5.50 -8.42
C TYR A 32 3.53 -6.26 -7.11
N GLY A 33 4.70 -6.78 -6.73
CA GLY A 33 4.84 -7.72 -5.61
C GLY A 33 4.37 -9.13 -5.96
N GLU A 34 4.57 -10.06 -5.04
CA GLU A 34 4.38 -11.50 -5.29
C GLU A 34 3.67 -12.18 -4.13
N ILE A 35 2.81 -13.14 -4.46
CA ILE A 35 2.23 -14.09 -3.51
C ILE A 35 2.77 -15.48 -3.84
N TYR A 36 3.75 -15.94 -3.06
CA TYR A 36 4.39 -17.24 -3.31
C TYR A 36 3.49 -18.41 -2.87
N PRO A 37 3.69 -19.64 -3.39
CA PRO A 37 3.07 -20.85 -2.86
C PRO A 37 3.44 -21.12 -1.38
N LYS A 38 2.66 -21.95 -0.68
CA LYS A 38 2.88 -22.25 0.75
C LYS A 38 4.22 -22.91 1.02
N GLU A 39 4.68 -23.72 0.07
CA GLU A 39 5.94 -24.46 0.13
C GLU A 39 7.16 -23.54 0.16
N LEU A 40 7.00 -22.27 -0.25
CA LEU A 40 8.06 -21.27 -0.31
C LEU A 40 8.02 -20.25 0.83
N GLU A 41 7.07 -20.37 1.77
CA GLU A 41 6.88 -19.40 2.87
C GLU A 41 8.10 -19.23 3.77
N THR A 42 8.90 -20.28 3.94
CA THR A 42 10.08 -20.27 4.82
C THR A 42 11.34 -19.74 4.15
N VAL A 43 11.35 -19.64 2.82
CA VAL A 43 12.55 -19.26 2.04
C VAL A 43 12.41 -17.92 1.34
N MET A 44 11.18 -17.49 1.04
CA MET A 44 10.95 -16.19 0.41
C MET A 44 10.83 -15.09 1.46
N ASP A 45 11.38 -13.95 1.09
CA ASP A 45 11.32 -12.73 1.87
C ASP A 45 9.87 -12.25 2.00
N LYS A 46 9.55 -11.76 3.19
CA LYS A 46 8.24 -11.23 3.56
C LYS A 46 8.35 -9.73 3.65
N VAL A 47 7.26 -9.05 3.35
CA VAL A 47 7.15 -7.59 3.51
C VAL A 47 6.28 -7.26 4.71
N SER A 48 6.47 -6.07 5.27
CA SER A 48 5.57 -5.54 6.31
C SER A 48 4.21 -5.22 5.70
N LEU A 49 3.21 -6.08 5.97
CA LEU A 49 1.82 -5.87 5.58
C LEU A 49 1.26 -4.62 6.26
N TYR A 50 1.66 -4.39 7.52
CA TYR A 50 1.30 -3.19 8.26
C TYR A 50 1.70 -1.92 7.51
N ASP A 51 2.96 -1.84 7.10
CA ASP A 51 3.48 -0.67 6.39
C ASP A 51 2.78 -0.46 5.05
N TRP A 52 2.53 -1.53 4.29
CA TRP A 52 1.79 -1.44 3.03
C TRP A 52 0.39 -0.88 3.24
N PHE A 53 -0.35 -1.41 4.22
CA PHE A 53 -1.72 -0.96 4.51
C PHE A 53 -1.77 0.46 5.08
N GLU A 54 -0.89 0.82 6.01
CA GLU A 54 -0.82 2.18 6.60
C GLU A 54 -0.50 3.22 5.52
N ARG A 55 0.49 2.94 4.67
CA ARG A 55 0.92 3.86 3.62
C ARG A 55 -0.11 3.98 2.50
N LEU A 56 -0.73 2.88 2.06
CA LEU A 56 -1.80 2.93 1.06
C LEU A 56 -3.03 3.69 1.56
N ALA A 57 -3.39 3.53 2.83
CA ALA A 57 -4.43 4.33 3.45
C ALA A 57 -4.07 5.82 3.44
N ARG A 58 -2.82 6.18 3.77
CA ARG A 58 -2.33 7.57 3.64
C ARG A 58 -2.36 8.07 2.20
N VAL A 59 -2.05 7.23 1.21
CA VAL A 59 -2.19 7.58 -0.22
C VAL A 59 -3.62 7.99 -0.55
N ILE A 60 -4.64 7.22 -0.12
CA ILE A 60 -6.05 7.58 -0.30
C ILE A 60 -6.37 8.93 0.34
N LYS A 61 -5.94 9.14 1.58
CA LYS A 61 -6.13 10.40 2.29
C LYS A 61 -5.51 11.57 1.52
N TYR A 62 -4.28 11.43 1.01
CA TYR A 62 -3.62 12.50 0.27
C TYR A 62 -4.21 12.73 -1.11
N LEU A 63 -4.67 11.71 -1.83
CA LEU A 63 -5.34 11.85 -3.13
C LEU A 63 -6.68 12.59 -3.04
N SER A 64 -7.29 12.67 -1.84
CA SER A 64 -8.44 13.55 -1.59
C SER A 64 -8.09 15.05 -1.58
N LEU A 65 -6.81 15.38 -1.38
CA LEU A 65 -6.31 16.76 -1.19
C LEU A 65 -5.33 17.20 -2.28
N LYS A 66 -4.75 16.25 -3.01
CA LYS A 66 -3.66 16.43 -3.97
C LYS A 66 -3.93 15.59 -5.21
N ASP A 67 -3.49 16.11 -6.35
CA ASP A 67 -3.61 15.42 -7.63
C ASP A 67 -2.41 14.50 -7.93
N TYR A 68 -1.35 14.56 -7.11
CA TYR A 68 -0.14 13.76 -7.25
C TYR A 68 0.29 13.19 -5.91
N VAL A 69 0.50 11.88 -5.86
CA VAL A 69 1.07 11.16 -4.71
C VAL A 69 1.99 10.05 -5.25
N ALA A 70 3.21 9.96 -4.74
CA ALA A 70 4.14 8.87 -5.03
C ALA A 70 4.41 8.10 -3.75
N LEU A 71 4.20 6.79 -3.77
CA LEU A 71 4.46 5.87 -2.66
C LEU A 71 5.78 5.14 -2.91
N SER A 72 6.73 5.26 -1.99
CA SER A 72 8.01 4.55 -2.05
C SER A 72 7.80 3.06 -1.84
N ASP A 73 8.36 2.22 -2.71
CA ASP A 73 8.63 0.83 -2.33
C ASP A 73 9.94 0.81 -1.55
N VAL A 74 9.84 0.70 -0.22
CA VAL A 74 10.98 0.74 0.69
C VAL A 74 12.01 -0.36 0.45
N GLU A 75 11.58 -1.50 -0.10
CA GLU A 75 12.45 -2.64 -0.38
C GLU A 75 13.21 -2.49 -1.71
N SER A 76 12.79 -1.55 -2.55
CA SER A 76 13.33 -1.37 -3.90
C SER A 76 14.09 -0.06 -4.05
N TYR A 77 15.26 -0.15 -4.69
CA TYR A 77 16.08 1.02 -5.01
C TYR A 77 15.35 1.97 -5.95
N ASN A 78 15.23 3.24 -5.54
CA ASN A 78 14.66 4.34 -6.32
C ASN A 78 13.28 4.05 -6.96
N THR A 79 12.50 3.13 -6.40
CA THR A 79 11.23 2.69 -6.99
C THR A 79 10.05 3.29 -6.26
N TRP A 80 9.08 3.78 -7.03
CA TRP A 80 7.87 4.43 -6.55
C TRP A 80 6.64 3.94 -7.30
N ILE A 81 5.52 3.83 -6.61
CA ILE A 81 4.19 3.68 -7.17
C ILE A 81 3.57 5.09 -7.25
N GLU A 82 3.43 5.60 -8.45
CA GLU A 82 2.93 6.93 -8.73
C GLU A 82 1.42 6.89 -8.95
N PHE A 83 0.70 7.81 -8.30
CA PHE A 83 -0.73 8.05 -8.45
C PHE A 83 -0.96 9.49 -8.91
N ARG A 84 -1.53 9.67 -10.10
CA ARG A 84 -1.97 10.97 -10.62
C ARG A 84 -3.48 11.00 -10.77
N LYS A 85 -4.16 11.85 -10.01
CA LYS A 85 -5.61 11.94 -9.99
C LYS A 85 -6.11 13.17 -10.73
N THR A 86 -7.08 12.96 -11.60
CA THR A 86 -7.85 14.02 -12.26
C THR A 86 -9.32 13.70 -12.08
N ASN A 87 -10.01 14.46 -11.22
CA ASN A 87 -11.39 14.16 -10.81
C ASN A 87 -11.54 12.73 -10.27
N GLU A 88 -12.25 11.88 -11.00
CA GLU A 88 -12.54 10.48 -10.66
C GLU A 88 -11.58 9.49 -11.32
N GLU A 89 -10.70 9.94 -12.20
CA GLU A 89 -9.68 9.09 -12.82
C GLU A 89 -8.38 9.16 -12.03
N VAL A 90 -7.78 8.00 -11.78
CA VAL A 90 -6.44 7.88 -11.21
C VAL A 90 -5.59 7.09 -12.18
N MET A 91 -4.48 7.69 -12.59
CA MET A 91 -3.42 7.03 -13.34
C MET A 91 -2.40 6.47 -12.36
N VAL A 92 -2.14 5.17 -12.47
CA VAL A 92 -1.17 4.45 -11.65
C VAL A 92 -0.01 3.98 -12.53
N SER A 93 1.21 4.25 -12.10
CA SER A 93 2.45 3.84 -12.79
C SER A 93 3.50 3.39 -11.78
N ILE A 94 4.42 2.53 -12.20
CA ILE A 94 5.71 2.38 -11.51
C ILE A 94 6.70 3.32 -12.16
N VAL A 95 7.41 4.09 -11.35
CA VAL A 95 8.43 5.03 -11.81
C VAL A 95 9.72 4.83 -11.01
N LYS A 96 10.84 5.19 -11.63
CA LYS A 96 12.13 5.28 -10.95
C LYS A 96 12.50 6.75 -10.75
N ALA A 97 12.84 7.11 -9.53
CA ALA A 97 13.33 8.45 -9.17
C ALA A 97 14.24 8.35 -7.94
N GLU A 98 15.27 9.18 -7.88
CA GLU A 98 16.24 9.16 -6.79
C GLU A 98 15.59 9.41 -5.43
N LYS A 99 15.85 8.51 -4.48
CA LYS A 99 15.50 8.68 -3.07
C LYS A 99 16.64 9.46 -2.40
N GLU A 100 16.60 10.78 -2.53
CA GLU A 100 17.58 11.69 -1.89
C GLU A 100 17.56 11.55 -0.36
N GLU A 101 18.63 11.97 0.31
CA GLU A 101 18.66 12.04 1.78
C GLU A 101 17.50 12.91 2.28
N GLY A 102 16.67 12.35 3.16
CA GLY A 102 15.46 13.01 3.66
C GLY A 102 14.17 12.73 2.86
N SER A 103 14.22 11.87 1.83
CA SER A 103 13.00 11.35 1.19
C SER A 103 12.11 10.63 2.19
N HIS A 104 10.80 10.83 2.04
CA HIS A 104 9.78 10.17 2.85
C HIS A 104 9.23 8.94 2.13
N ASP A 105 8.43 8.15 2.85
CA ASP A 105 7.70 7.03 2.27
C ASP A 105 6.61 7.47 1.28
N ILE A 106 6.12 8.71 1.41
CA ILE A 106 5.19 9.34 0.48
C ILE A 106 5.71 10.71 0.06
N GLU A 107 5.78 10.94 -1.25
CA GLU A 107 6.17 12.21 -1.84
C GLU A 107 5.04 12.81 -2.67
N PHE A 108 4.98 14.14 -2.74
CA PHE A 108 3.98 14.88 -3.53
C PHE A 108 4.54 15.44 -4.84
N ASN A 109 5.82 15.19 -5.10
CA ASN A 109 6.50 15.52 -6.34
C ASN A 109 7.80 14.72 -6.42
N LEU A 110 8.05 14.05 -7.54
CA LEU A 110 9.34 13.42 -7.83
C LEU A 110 10.13 14.29 -8.81
N LYS A 111 11.44 14.42 -8.58
CA LYS A 111 12.34 15.07 -9.54
C LYS A 111 12.68 14.08 -10.64
N GLU A 112 12.42 14.47 -11.89
CA GLU A 112 12.80 13.72 -13.10
C GLU A 112 12.43 12.21 -13.07
N PRO A 113 11.19 11.83 -12.72
CA PRO A 113 10.81 10.42 -12.68
C PRO A 113 10.87 9.81 -14.09
N ILE A 114 11.50 8.64 -14.20
CA ILE A 114 11.54 7.85 -15.44
C ILE A 114 10.59 6.66 -15.35
N ALA A 115 10.15 6.19 -16.51
CA ALA A 115 9.31 5.00 -16.66
C ALA A 115 9.89 3.78 -15.94
N GLY A 116 9.07 3.10 -15.14
CA GLY A 116 9.38 1.80 -14.57
C GLY A 116 8.76 0.65 -15.36
N GLU A 117 8.40 -0.41 -14.64
CA GLU A 117 7.96 -1.69 -15.20
C GLU A 117 6.59 -1.61 -15.90
N TRP A 118 5.69 -0.75 -15.42
CA TRP A 118 4.38 -0.54 -16.05
C TRP A 118 3.89 0.90 -15.86
N GLU A 119 3.21 1.42 -16.89
CA GLU A 119 2.85 2.84 -16.97
C GLU A 119 1.36 3.05 -17.26
N LYS A 120 0.85 4.18 -16.79
CA LYS A 120 -0.41 4.81 -17.24
C LYS A 120 -1.65 3.91 -17.14
N GLN A 121 -1.74 3.11 -16.08
CA GLN A 121 -2.93 2.31 -15.83
C GLN A 121 -4.01 3.19 -15.23
N VAL A 122 -5.10 3.38 -15.97
CA VAL A 122 -6.21 4.23 -15.54
C VAL A 122 -7.25 3.40 -14.80
N ILE A 123 -7.60 3.86 -13.60
CA ILE A 123 -8.65 3.30 -12.73
C ILE A 123 -9.53 4.42 -12.18
N ARG A 124 -10.64 4.07 -11.54
CA ARG A 124 -11.51 5.05 -10.87
C ARG A 124 -11.06 5.27 -9.42
N TYR A 125 -11.05 6.52 -8.96
CA TYR A 125 -10.68 6.86 -7.59
C TYR A 125 -11.58 6.18 -6.56
N SER A 126 -12.90 6.16 -6.79
CA SER A 126 -13.85 5.43 -5.94
C SER A 126 -13.48 3.95 -5.82
N GLN A 127 -13.15 3.30 -6.93
CA GLN A 127 -12.76 1.89 -6.93
C GLN A 127 -11.45 1.65 -6.18
N LEU A 128 -10.44 2.50 -6.39
CA LEU A 128 -9.17 2.47 -5.66
C LEU A 128 -9.40 2.65 -4.14
N LYS A 129 -10.20 3.65 -3.77
CA LYS A 129 -10.54 3.97 -2.38
C LYS A 129 -11.27 2.80 -1.70
N THR A 130 -12.28 2.24 -2.36
CA THR A 130 -13.06 1.11 -1.83
C THR A 130 -12.16 -0.10 -1.60
N GLU A 131 -11.37 -0.51 -2.59
CA GLU A 131 -10.48 -1.67 -2.46
C GLU A 131 -9.51 -1.52 -1.28
N ILE A 132 -8.84 -0.37 -1.16
CA ILE A 132 -7.87 -0.13 -0.09
C ILE A 132 -8.55 -0.15 1.29
N ILE A 133 -9.71 0.48 1.44
CA ILE A 133 -10.42 0.57 2.73
C ILE A 133 -10.97 -0.80 3.13
N GLU A 134 -11.56 -1.55 2.21
CA GLU A 134 -12.12 -2.88 2.49
C GLU A 134 -11.00 -3.85 2.91
N LYS A 135 -9.90 -3.89 2.16
CA LYS A 135 -8.76 -4.75 2.48
C LYS A 135 -8.02 -4.34 3.76
N LEU A 136 -7.92 -3.04 4.02
CA LEU A 136 -7.46 -2.52 5.30
C LEU A 136 -8.37 -3.00 6.44
N GLY A 137 -9.69 -2.96 6.27
CA GLY A 137 -10.65 -3.45 7.25
C GLY A 137 -10.47 -4.93 7.56
N GLU A 138 -10.37 -5.76 6.53
CA GLU A 138 -10.08 -7.20 6.68
C GLU A 138 -8.78 -7.44 7.46
N TYR A 139 -7.72 -6.68 7.15
CA TYR A 139 -6.43 -6.81 7.81
C TYR A 139 -6.47 -6.35 9.28
N VAL A 140 -7.11 -5.21 9.57
CA VAL A 140 -7.27 -4.69 10.94
C VAL A 140 -8.07 -5.66 11.81
N GLU A 141 -9.16 -6.25 11.26
CA GLU A 141 -9.92 -7.28 11.97
C GLU A 141 -9.04 -8.48 12.32
N PHE A 142 -8.23 -8.96 11.37
CA PHE A 142 -7.32 -10.08 11.58
C PHE A 142 -6.30 -9.81 12.71
N ILE A 143 -5.59 -8.68 12.66
CA ILE A 143 -4.52 -8.40 13.64
C ILE A 143 -5.07 -8.07 15.03
N THR A 144 -6.28 -7.51 15.12
CA THR A 144 -6.90 -7.15 16.42
C THR A 144 -7.28 -8.40 17.22
N ILE A 145 -7.65 -9.49 16.56
CA ILE A 145 -8.01 -10.76 17.24
C ILE A 145 -6.84 -11.33 18.03
N SER A 146 -5.63 -11.21 17.49
CA SER A 146 -4.45 -11.91 18.02
C SER A 146 -3.55 -11.02 18.89
N ASN A 147 -3.76 -9.71 18.88
CA ASN A 147 -2.88 -8.73 19.50
C ASN A 147 -3.71 -7.72 20.30
N THR A 148 -3.92 -7.99 21.58
CA THR A 148 -4.58 -7.05 22.49
C THR A 148 -3.61 -5.92 22.86
N GLU A 149 -4.03 -4.67 22.63
CA GLU A 149 -3.35 -3.43 23.10
C GLU A 149 -1.95 -3.17 22.50
N HIS A 150 -1.77 -3.38 21.19
CA HIS A 150 -0.54 -2.95 20.50
C HIS A 150 -0.69 -1.52 19.92
N PRO A 151 0.20 -0.56 20.24
CA PRO A 151 0.05 0.84 19.82
C PRO A 151 -0.06 1.04 18.30
N GLU A 152 0.63 0.21 17.52
CA GLU A 152 0.56 0.28 16.06
C GLU A 152 -0.81 -0.15 15.51
N ILE A 153 -1.47 -1.09 16.20
CA ILE A 153 -2.82 -1.56 15.85
C ILE A 153 -3.84 -0.46 16.14
N GLU A 154 -3.71 0.23 17.28
CA GLU A 154 -4.52 1.40 17.59
C GLU A 154 -4.38 2.48 16.51
N LYS A 155 -3.14 2.79 16.09
CA LYS A 155 -2.86 3.79 15.06
C LYS A 155 -3.53 3.46 13.72
N ILE A 156 -3.43 2.21 13.25
CA ILE A 156 -4.00 1.82 11.96
C ILE A 156 -5.54 1.68 12.01
N ASP A 157 -6.09 1.28 13.15
CA ASP A 157 -7.55 1.27 13.39
C ASP A 157 -8.13 2.69 13.44
N GLU A 158 -7.44 3.65 14.08
CA GLU A 158 -7.81 5.06 14.02
C GLU A 158 -7.81 5.62 12.59
N LEU A 159 -6.82 5.22 11.79
CA LEU A 159 -6.75 5.58 10.37
C LEU A 159 -7.94 5.04 9.59
N LEU A 160 -8.31 3.77 9.79
CA LEU A 160 -9.49 3.13 9.19
C LEU A 160 -10.79 3.84 9.60
N LYS A 161 -10.99 4.10 10.89
CA LYS A 161 -12.14 4.84 11.43
C LYS A 161 -12.23 6.26 10.85
N GLY A 162 -11.10 6.87 10.53
CA GLY A 162 -11.03 8.16 9.85
C GLY A 162 -11.77 8.16 8.50
N PHE A 163 -11.74 7.06 7.75
CA PHE A 163 -12.46 6.96 6.48
C PHE A 163 -13.96 6.74 6.65
N GLN A 164 -14.37 5.98 7.67
CA GLN A 164 -15.78 5.70 7.96
C GLN A 164 -16.55 6.94 8.45
N LYS A 165 -15.85 7.95 8.99
CA LYS A 165 -16.46 9.22 9.41
C LYS A 165 -16.63 10.23 8.26
N CYS A 166 -16.06 9.96 7.08
CA CYS A 166 -16.00 10.89 5.95
C CYS A 166 -17.01 10.60 4.83
N ASP A 167 -18.04 9.79 5.09
CA ASP A 167 -19.18 9.64 4.17
C ASP A 167 -20.07 10.90 4.25
N PHE A 168 -19.88 11.82 3.29
CA PHE A 168 -20.79 12.92 2.98
C PHE A 168 -21.50 12.65 1.65
#